data_AF-A0A6C0JMH5-F1
#
_entry.id   AF-A0A6C0JMH5-F1
#
_cell.length_a   1.000
_cell.length_b   1.000
_cell.length_c   1.000
_cell.angle_alpha   90.00
_cell.angle_beta   90.00
_cell.angle_gamma   90.00
#
_symmetry.space_group_name_H-M   'P 1'
#
loop_
_entity.id
_entity.type
_entity.pdbx_description
1 polymer ?
#
loop_
_entity_poly.entity_id
_entity_poly.type
_entity_poly.pdbx_seq_one_letter_code
_entity_poly.pdbx_strand_id
1 'polypeptide(L)'
;MSQLDILSIDAKIKRKFVEETNKLPYYQEKLLDLQRTDKKQTLSARACRNLKTNISDLEEKIETLTSGQQMNFYIVETAHLIEMYKKILSTPVKLSFTGKPSSDNKEKRKVISSYLEIAQKYADIENITPKKYKKVVCNNCPNKKLFDIIDNSIYICISCGAQQEILLHTSSYKDIDRINISAKYTYDRKVHFRDCINQYQGKQNSTIDPNVYTSLLEQFRKHYLLVGNKKTPKEERCKNITKEHIHLFLKELEYTKHYENVNLIHYQMTGKKPDDITYLEDRLLDDFDTLTDLYDKKFKNKPGFDRKNFINTQYVLYQLLLRYRHPCKKDDFTILKTVDRKSFHDDVAKICFEELNTLAPTGGCLFIEGKQCYHLVTIQWRDAL
;
A
#
# COMPACT_ATOMS: atom_id res chain seq x y z
N MET A 1 -4.77 13.76 0.81
CA MET A 1 -3.85 14.67 1.52
C MET A 1 -4.64 15.20 2.71
N SER A 2 -4.45 14.60 3.88
CA SER A 2 -4.96 15.14 5.15
C SER A 2 -4.64 16.64 5.20
N GLN A 3 -5.59 17.44 5.69
CA GLN A 3 -5.47 18.91 5.73
C GLN A 3 -4.19 19.30 6.47
N LEU A 4 -3.14 19.60 5.72
CA LEU A 4 -1.83 19.90 6.26
C LEU A 4 -1.85 21.35 6.76
N ASP A 5 -1.81 21.52 8.08
CA ASP A 5 -1.91 22.84 8.70
C ASP A 5 -0.52 23.43 8.93
N ILE A 6 -0.14 24.37 8.05
CA ILE A 6 1.16 25.06 8.15
C ILE A 6 1.27 25.94 9.42
N LEU A 7 0.15 26.33 10.04
CA LEU A 7 0.16 27.07 11.31
C LEU A 7 0.66 26.18 12.46
N SER A 8 0.26 24.91 12.47
CA SER A 8 0.78 23.92 13.42
C SER A 8 2.28 23.70 13.26
N ILE A 9 2.79 23.70 12.01
CA ILE A 9 4.21 23.55 11.71
C ILE A 9 4.99 24.79 12.18
N ASP A 10 4.49 25.99 11.88
CA ASP A 10 5.09 27.26 12.32
C ASP A 10 5.22 27.32 13.84
N ALA A 11 4.15 26.95 14.55
CA ALA A 11 4.15 26.90 16.01
C ALA A 11 5.14 25.87 16.58
N LYS A 12 5.40 24.75 15.88
CA LYS A 12 6.39 23.75 16.31
C LYS A 12 7.82 24.25 16.11
N ILE A 13 8.11 24.86 14.96
CA ILE A 13 9.44 25.40 14.65
C ILE A 13 9.82 26.51 15.62
N LYS A 14 8.89 27.44 15.89
CA LYS A 14 9.09 28.51 16.89
C LYS A 14 9.31 27.95 18.30
N ARG A 15 8.57 26.91 18.69
CA ARG A 15 8.79 26.23 19.98
C ARG A 15 10.17 25.61 20.08
N LYS A 16 10.66 24.95 19.02
CA LYS A 16 12.00 24.36 19.00
C LYS A 16 13.10 25.42 19.21
N PHE A 17 12.97 26.60 18.59
CA PHE A 17 13.92 27.69 18.83
C PHE A 17 13.91 28.13 20.29
N VAL A 18 12.72 28.31 20.89
CA VAL A 18 12.59 28.66 22.31
C VAL A 18 13.17 27.57 23.23
N GLU A 19 12.93 26.29 22.93
CA GLU A 19 13.49 25.15 23.68
C GLU A 19 15.02 25.11 23.62
N GLU A 20 15.62 25.40 22.47
CA GLU A 20 17.09 25.48 22.34
C GLU A 20 17.65 26.71 23.07
N THR A 21 16.97 27.86 23.02
CA THR A 21 17.35 29.04 23.81
C THR A 21 17.25 28.78 25.32
N ASN A 22 16.27 27.99 25.78
CA ASN A 22 16.15 27.62 27.19
C ASN A 22 17.30 26.74 27.69
N LYS A 23 18.06 26.08 26.80
CA LYS A 23 19.27 25.31 27.14
C LYS A 23 20.52 26.19 27.25
N LEU A 24 20.42 27.49 27.00
CA LEU A 24 21.53 28.44 27.08
C LEU A 24 22.27 28.41 28.42
N PRO A 25 21.61 28.38 29.60
CA PRO A 25 22.29 28.31 30.89
C PRO A 25 23.16 27.05 31.03
N TYR A 26 22.67 25.92 30.53
CA TYR A 26 23.41 24.65 30.53
C TYR A 26 24.66 24.72 29.65
N TYR A 27 24.57 25.33 28.47
CA TYR A 27 25.74 25.51 27.61
C TYR A 27 26.78 26.47 28.22
N GLN A 28 26.32 27.54 28.89
CA GLN A 28 27.19 28.47 29.61
C GLN A 28 27.92 27.80 30.77
N GLU A 29 27.22 26.98 31.56
CA GLU A 29 27.83 26.21 32.65
C GLU A 29 28.87 25.22 32.11
N LYS A 30 28.54 24.48 31.05
CA LYS A 30 29.46 23.55 30.39
C LYS A 30 30.69 24.25 29.83
N LEU A 31 30.55 25.46 29.28
CA LEU A 31 31.67 26.26 28.80
C LEU A 31 32.64 26.61 29.94
N LEU A 32 32.10 27.02 31.10
CA LEU A 32 32.91 27.31 32.28
C LEU A 32 33.71 26.08 32.75
N ASP A 33 33.12 24.89 32.71
CA ASP A 33 33.80 23.65 33.09
C ASP A 33 34.90 23.24 32.10
N LEU A 34 34.67 23.42 30.81
CA LEU A 34 35.70 23.20 29.79
C LEU A 34 36.86 24.20 29.94
N GLN A 35 36.57 25.47 30.18
CA GLN A 35 37.58 26.50 30.44
C GLN A 35 38.36 26.25 31.75
N ARG A 36 37.71 25.74 32.80
CA ARG A 36 38.38 25.29 34.03
C ARG A 36 39.33 24.12 33.77
N THR A 37 38.93 23.21 32.89
CA THR A 37 39.74 22.05 32.52
C THR A 37 40.95 22.46 31.68
N ASP A 38 40.81 23.43 30.78
CA ASP A 38 41.91 23.98 29.97
C ASP A 38 42.97 24.65 30.86
N LYS A 39 42.54 25.38 31.89
CA LYS A 39 43.44 26.03 32.87
C LYS A 39 44.28 25.06 33.70
N LYS A 40 43.85 23.80 33.88
CA LYS A 40 44.57 22.80 34.71
C LYS A 40 45.83 22.24 34.02
N GLN A 41 45.99 22.41 32.70
CA GLN A 41 47.18 22.01 31.89
C GLN A 41 47.74 20.59 32.12
N THR A 42 46.95 19.66 32.66
CA THR A 42 47.36 18.27 32.94
C THR A 42 47.19 17.32 31.73
N LEU A 43 46.85 17.84 30.56
CA LEU A 43 46.39 17.07 29.41
C LEU A 43 47.45 16.97 28.30
N SER A 44 47.37 15.92 27.49
CA SER A 44 48.24 15.74 26.33
C SER A 44 47.99 16.81 25.26
N ALA A 45 49.00 17.11 24.43
CA ALA A 45 48.91 18.13 23.38
C ALA A 45 47.77 17.89 22.36
N ARG A 46 47.31 16.64 22.19
CA ARG A 46 46.13 16.32 21.37
C ARG A 46 44.82 16.63 22.11
N ALA A 47 44.74 16.30 23.39
CA ALA A 47 43.58 16.60 24.21
C ALA A 47 43.37 18.11 24.39
N CYS A 48 44.44 18.89 24.58
CA CYS A 48 44.36 20.35 24.64
C CYS A 48 43.84 20.97 23.34
N ARG A 49 44.25 20.46 22.18
CA ARG A 49 43.74 20.94 20.87
C ARG A 49 42.25 20.67 20.73
N ASN A 50 41.80 19.43 21.01
CA ASN A 50 40.39 19.08 20.97
C ASN A 50 39.56 19.91 21.97
N LEU A 51 40.10 20.17 23.16
CA LEU A 51 39.43 20.97 24.18
C LEU A 51 39.23 22.42 23.71
N LYS A 52 40.25 23.05 23.11
CA LYS A 52 40.14 24.40 22.55
C LYS A 52 39.14 24.48 21.40
N THR A 53 39.12 23.49 20.51
CA THR A 53 38.10 23.40 19.45
C THR A 53 36.70 23.32 20.06
N ASN A 54 36.49 22.43 21.03
CA ASN A 54 35.19 22.29 21.69
C ASN A 54 34.74 23.56 22.44
N ILE A 55 35.68 24.32 23.02
CA ILE A 55 35.39 25.61 23.66
C ILE A 55 34.93 26.62 22.61
N SER A 56 35.68 26.76 21.52
CA SER A 56 35.35 27.66 20.40
C SER A 56 33.98 27.34 19.80
N ASP A 57 33.70 26.06 19.52
CA ASP A 57 32.42 25.61 18.95
C ASP A 57 31.25 25.91 19.90
N LEU A 58 31.47 25.80 21.22
CA LEU A 58 30.46 26.06 22.22
C LEU A 58 30.22 27.57 22.42
N GLU A 59 31.26 28.40 22.33
CA GLU A 59 31.17 29.86 22.33
C GLU A 59 30.36 30.37 21.13
N GLU A 60 30.67 29.91 19.92
CA GLU A 60 29.93 30.26 18.71
C GLU A 60 28.44 29.85 18.81
N LYS A 61 28.18 28.66 19.38
CA LYS A 61 26.81 28.19 19.61
C LYS A 61 26.05 29.07 20.59
N ILE A 62 26.69 29.50 21.69
CA ILE A 62 26.09 30.38 22.69
C ILE A 62 25.78 31.76 22.06
N GLU A 63 26.69 32.31 21.27
CA GLU A 63 26.50 33.58 20.56
C GLU A 63 25.32 33.51 19.57
N THR A 64 25.26 32.42 18.79
CA THR A 64 24.16 32.18 17.84
C THR A 64 22.80 32.04 18.52
N LEU A 65 22.75 31.37 19.67
CA LEU A 65 21.51 31.22 20.47
C LEU A 65 21.11 32.53 21.15
N THR A 66 22.08 33.32 21.61
CA THR A 66 21.84 34.59 22.34
C THR A 66 21.34 35.68 21.39
N SER A 67 21.90 35.76 20.19
CA SER A 67 21.47 36.72 19.16
C SER A 67 20.07 36.42 18.59
N GLY A 68 19.53 35.21 18.79
CA GLY A 68 18.23 34.79 18.25
C GLY A 68 18.18 34.82 16.72
N GLN A 69 19.34 34.88 16.07
CA GLN A 69 19.48 35.23 14.65
C GLN A 69 18.71 34.25 13.74
N GLN A 70 18.77 32.95 14.05
CA GLN A 70 18.08 31.90 13.28
C GLN A 70 16.55 32.03 13.34
N MET A 71 16.00 32.38 14.51
CA MET A 71 14.56 32.60 14.67
C MET A 71 14.10 33.85 13.92
N ASN A 72 14.91 34.92 13.95
CA ASN A 72 14.61 36.17 13.25
C ASN A 72 14.61 35.96 11.72
N PHE A 73 15.61 35.27 11.17
CA PHE A 73 15.63 34.93 9.73
C PHE A 73 14.41 34.09 9.33
N TYR A 74 14.07 33.08 10.14
CA TYR A 74 12.88 32.26 9.91
C TYR A 74 11.60 33.09 9.85
N ILE A 75 11.40 34.01 10.80
CA ILE A 75 10.20 34.87 10.86
C ILE A 75 10.12 35.76 9.61
N VAL A 76 11.23 36.39 9.23
CA VAL A 76 11.27 37.28 8.05
C VAL A 76 10.95 36.52 6.77
N GLU A 77 11.51 35.31 6.59
CA GLU A 77 11.27 34.50 5.40
C GLU A 77 9.83 33.94 5.32
N THR A 78 9.18 33.67 6.46
CA THR A 78 7.87 32.99 6.49
C THR A 78 6.65 33.89 6.73
N ALA A 79 6.82 35.09 7.28
CA ALA A 79 5.71 35.95 7.71
C ALA A 79 4.65 36.19 6.62
N HIS A 80 5.10 36.54 5.42
CA HIS A 80 4.20 36.83 4.29
C HIS A 80 3.37 35.60 3.87
N LEU A 81 3.95 34.40 3.90
CA LEU A 81 3.26 33.15 3.54
C LEU A 81 2.20 32.78 4.58
N ILE A 82 2.52 32.97 5.87
CA ILE A 82 1.58 32.74 6.97
C ILE A 82 0.40 33.71 6.87
N GLU A 83 0.65 34.98 6.55
CA GLU A 83 -0.40 35.97 6.38
C GLU A 83 -1.31 35.64 5.17
N MET A 84 -0.73 35.26 4.03
CA MET A 84 -1.49 34.80 2.86
C MET A 84 -2.35 33.58 3.19
N TYR A 85 -1.80 32.61 3.95
CA TYR A 85 -2.55 31.43 4.36
C TYR A 85 -3.72 31.76 5.28
N LYS A 86 -3.53 32.67 6.26
CA LYS A 86 -4.61 33.15 7.14
C LYS A 86 -5.73 33.84 6.33
N LYS A 87 -5.37 34.67 5.35
CA LYS A 87 -6.34 35.31 4.43
C LYS A 87 -7.16 34.27 3.67
N ILE A 88 -6.52 33.24 3.12
CA ILE A 88 -7.19 32.13 2.41
C ILE A 88 -8.13 31.33 3.33
N LEU A 89 -7.79 31.17 4.62
CA LEU A 89 -8.68 30.51 5.58
C LEU A 89 -9.88 31.38 5.96
N SER A 90 -9.73 32.70 5.95
CA SER A 90 -10.81 33.65 6.29
C SER A 90 -11.83 33.86 5.17
N THR A 91 -11.52 33.48 3.92
CA THR A 91 -12.46 33.59 2.81
C THR A 91 -13.52 32.48 2.87
N PRO A 92 -14.82 32.80 2.95
CA PRO A 92 -15.88 31.79 3.05
C PRO A 92 -15.99 30.98 1.76
N VAL A 93 -16.03 29.66 1.89
CA VAL A 93 -16.18 28.75 0.76
C VAL A 93 -17.65 28.76 0.32
N LYS A 94 -17.90 29.10 -0.96
CA LYS A 94 -19.24 28.98 -1.55
C LYS A 94 -19.62 27.51 -1.64
N LEU A 95 -20.45 27.04 -0.71
CA LEU A 95 -21.02 25.69 -0.76
C LEU A 95 -22.15 25.68 -1.80
N SER A 96 -21.95 24.89 -2.85
CA SER A 96 -23.00 24.58 -3.81
C SER A 96 -23.91 23.51 -3.21
N PHE A 97 -25.21 23.80 -3.05
CA PHE A 97 -26.19 22.84 -2.51
C PHE A 97 -26.50 21.70 -3.49
N THR A 98 -26.25 21.90 -4.79
CA THR A 98 -26.58 20.94 -5.87
C THR A 98 -25.41 20.56 -6.77
N GLY A 99 -24.20 21.06 -6.49
CA GLY A 99 -23.00 20.83 -7.30
C GLY A 99 -21.85 20.19 -6.51
N LYS A 100 -20.91 19.56 -7.23
CA LYS A 100 -19.70 18.97 -6.64
C LYS A 100 -18.99 20.00 -5.75
N PRO A 101 -18.46 19.60 -4.58
CA PRO A 101 -17.71 20.50 -3.70
C PRO A 101 -16.60 21.18 -4.50
N SER A 102 -16.46 22.50 -4.34
CA SER A 102 -15.46 23.29 -5.07
C SER A 102 -14.09 22.65 -4.88
N SER A 103 -13.52 22.21 -6.00
CA SER A 103 -12.23 21.55 -6.01
C SER A 103 -11.16 22.49 -5.47
N ASP A 104 -10.56 22.10 -4.35
CA ASP A 104 -9.13 22.23 -4.10
C ASP A 104 -8.47 23.57 -4.53
N ASN A 105 -8.37 24.49 -3.57
CA ASN A 105 -7.87 25.84 -3.81
C ASN A 105 -6.38 25.81 -4.22
N LYS A 106 -6.11 26.00 -5.53
CA LYS A 106 -4.77 25.98 -6.14
C LYS A 106 -3.82 27.00 -5.48
N GLU A 107 -4.34 28.13 -5.04
CA GLU A 107 -3.56 29.15 -4.33
C GLU A 107 -3.12 28.66 -2.95
N LYS A 108 -4.02 27.99 -2.22
CA LYS A 108 -3.70 27.37 -0.93
C LYS A 108 -2.54 26.38 -1.05
N ARG A 109 -2.53 25.54 -2.09
CA ARG A 109 -1.46 24.56 -2.35
C ARG A 109 -0.11 25.23 -2.63
N LYS A 110 -0.10 26.32 -3.40
CA LYS A 110 1.13 27.07 -3.69
C LYS A 110 1.73 27.65 -2.41
N VAL A 111 0.91 28.34 -1.61
CA VAL A 111 1.35 28.92 -0.33
C VAL A 111 1.91 27.85 0.61
N ILE A 112 1.23 26.70 0.74
CA ILE A 112 1.72 25.58 1.54
C ILE A 112 3.07 25.07 1.03
N SER A 113 3.23 24.90 -0.29
CA SER A 113 4.47 24.36 -0.87
C SER A 113 5.65 25.30 -0.64
N SER A 114 5.49 26.60 -0.91
CA SER A 114 6.54 27.61 -0.67
C SER A 114 6.90 27.72 0.80
N TYR A 115 5.94 27.61 1.71
CA TYR A 115 6.21 27.64 3.14
C TYR A 115 7.06 26.44 3.58
N LEU A 116 6.75 25.24 3.08
CA LEU A 116 7.49 24.03 3.43
C LEU A 116 8.94 24.04 2.93
N GLU A 117 9.20 24.63 1.76
CA GLU A 117 10.56 24.80 1.23
C GLU A 117 11.44 25.64 2.15
N ILE A 118 10.89 26.70 2.74
CA ILE A 118 11.60 27.55 3.70
C ILE A 118 11.73 26.83 5.05
N ALA A 119 10.64 26.24 5.54
CA ALA A 119 10.57 25.59 6.84
C ALA A 119 11.56 24.40 6.96
N GLN A 120 11.86 23.72 5.85
CA GLN A 120 12.87 22.65 5.79
C GLN A 120 14.31 23.10 6.09
N LYS A 121 14.64 24.38 5.97
CA LYS A 121 15.97 24.90 6.31
C LYS A 121 16.21 24.97 7.82
N TYR A 122 15.13 25.08 8.60
CA TYR A 122 15.19 25.41 10.04
C TYR A 122 14.75 24.26 10.95
N ALA A 123 14.07 23.26 10.41
CA ALA A 123 13.74 22.04 11.12
C ALA A 123 13.85 20.85 10.19
N ASP A 124 14.29 19.72 10.74
CA ASP A 124 14.09 18.40 10.14
C ASP A 124 12.59 18.10 10.15
N ILE A 125 11.89 18.71 9.20
CA ILE A 125 10.52 18.36 8.85
C ILE A 125 10.63 17.07 8.07
N GLU A 126 10.85 15.97 8.79
CA GLU A 126 10.69 14.64 8.21
C GLU A 126 9.29 14.59 7.59
N ASN A 127 9.26 14.37 6.27
CA ASN A 127 8.09 14.00 5.48
C ASN A 127 7.05 15.07 5.13
N ILE A 128 7.41 16.21 4.50
CA ILE A 128 6.37 17.02 3.82
C ILE A 128 6.69 17.54 2.40
N THR A 129 7.93 17.66 1.95
CA THR A 129 8.18 17.91 0.51
C THR A 129 8.61 16.65 -0.24
N PRO A 130 8.08 16.39 -1.44
CA PRO A 130 8.66 15.40 -2.34
C PRO A 130 10.03 15.93 -2.80
N LYS A 131 11.13 15.37 -2.25
CA LYS A 131 12.48 15.66 -2.75
C LYS A 131 12.53 15.37 -4.26
N LYS A 132 12.93 16.35 -5.08
CA LYS A 132 13.25 16.12 -6.49
C LYS A 132 14.49 15.22 -6.55
N TYR A 133 14.29 13.95 -6.95
CA TYR A 133 15.38 12.98 -7.11
C TYR A 133 16.43 13.49 -8.11
N LYS A 134 17.72 13.43 -7.76
CA LYS A 134 18.82 13.62 -8.71
C LYS A 134 18.72 12.49 -9.76
N LYS A 135 18.63 12.86 -11.04
CA LYS A 135 18.55 11.88 -12.14
C LYS A 135 19.92 11.24 -12.33
N VAL A 136 19.96 9.90 -12.36
CA VAL A 136 21.16 9.13 -12.68
C VAL A 136 21.55 9.42 -14.14
N VAL A 137 22.82 9.77 -14.36
CA VAL A 137 23.41 10.04 -15.68
C VAL A 137 24.57 9.08 -15.92
N CYS A 138 24.82 8.74 -17.18
CA CYS A 138 25.87 7.80 -17.53
C CYS A 138 27.21 8.54 -17.51
N ASN A 139 28.21 7.94 -16.89
CA ASN A 139 29.55 8.53 -16.84
C ASN A 139 30.28 8.49 -18.20
N ASN A 140 29.82 7.65 -19.14
CA ASN A 140 30.52 7.39 -20.40
C ASN A 140 29.79 7.96 -21.64
N CYS A 141 28.52 8.35 -21.54
CA CYS A 141 27.77 8.87 -22.69
C CYS A 141 26.65 9.83 -22.25
N PRO A 142 26.06 10.62 -23.18
CA PRO A 142 25.02 11.59 -22.82
C PRO A 142 23.67 10.95 -22.43
N ASN A 143 23.61 9.62 -22.26
CA ASN A 143 22.41 8.94 -21.79
C ASN A 143 22.10 9.31 -20.34
N LYS A 144 20.84 9.68 -20.10
CA LYS A 144 20.32 10.13 -18.80
C LYS A 144 19.10 9.33 -18.32
N LYS A 145 18.70 8.30 -19.06
CA LYS A 145 17.40 7.64 -18.86
C LYS A 145 17.42 6.13 -19.01
N LEU A 146 18.29 5.58 -19.86
CA LEU A 146 18.26 4.15 -20.21
C LEU A 146 19.34 3.37 -19.45
N PHE A 147 18.97 2.85 -18.28
CA PHE A 147 19.84 1.99 -17.50
C PHE A 147 19.13 0.67 -17.25
N ASP A 148 19.87 -0.41 -17.37
CA ASP A 148 19.53 -1.70 -16.80
C ASP A 148 20.12 -1.78 -15.38
N ILE A 149 19.37 -2.32 -14.42
CA ILE A 149 19.73 -2.26 -12.99
C ILE A 149 19.87 -3.68 -12.46
N ILE A 150 21.07 -4.00 -11.97
CA ILE A 150 21.38 -5.28 -11.34
C ILE A 150 21.64 -5.04 -9.85
N ASP A 151 21.01 -5.85 -9.00
CA ASP A 151 21.18 -5.87 -7.53
C ASP A 151 21.11 -4.49 -6.86
N ASN A 152 20.28 -3.58 -7.40
CA ASN A 152 20.02 -2.22 -6.90
C ASN A 152 21.25 -1.33 -6.65
N SER A 153 22.42 -1.72 -7.16
CA SER A 153 23.70 -1.05 -6.94
C SER A 153 24.48 -0.87 -8.24
N ILE A 154 24.23 -1.73 -9.24
CA ILE A 154 24.95 -1.74 -10.51
C ILE A 154 24.02 -1.25 -11.62
N TYR A 155 24.37 -0.12 -12.23
CA TYR A 155 23.65 0.49 -13.35
C TYR A 155 24.43 0.25 -14.64
N ILE A 156 23.82 -0.44 -15.61
CA ILE A 156 24.40 -0.68 -16.92
C ILE A 156 23.71 0.23 -17.92
N CYS A 157 24.46 1.14 -18.54
CA CYS A 157 23.93 2.02 -19.56
C CYS A 157 23.59 1.25 -20.82
N ILE A 158 22.32 1.23 -21.23
CA ILE A 158 21.86 0.48 -22.41
C ILE A 158 22.42 1.09 -23.71
N SER A 159 22.73 2.39 -23.71
CA SER A 159 23.25 3.08 -24.90
C SER A 159 24.73 2.86 -25.17
N CYS A 160 25.54 2.52 -24.16
CA CYS A 160 26.99 2.36 -24.35
C CYS A 160 27.61 1.18 -23.60
N GLY A 161 26.81 0.37 -22.91
CA GLY A 161 27.26 -0.78 -22.12
C GLY A 161 28.04 -0.44 -20.86
N ALA A 162 28.26 0.84 -20.55
CA ALA A 162 29.06 1.24 -19.39
C ALA A 162 28.36 0.85 -18.08
N GLN A 163 29.08 0.07 -17.26
CA GLN A 163 28.68 -0.30 -15.92
C GLN A 163 29.14 0.79 -14.93
N GLN A 164 28.24 1.24 -14.06
CA GLN A 164 28.56 2.16 -12.98
C GLN A 164 27.89 1.70 -11.69
N GLU A 165 28.68 1.59 -10.62
CA GLU A 165 28.19 1.27 -9.29
C GLU A 165 27.78 2.56 -8.57
N ILE A 166 26.54 2.63 -8.10
CA ILE A 166 26.01 3.79 -7.37
C ILE A 166 25.56 3.32 -6.00
N LEU A 167 26.37 3.63 -4.99
CA LEU A 167 26.01 3.46 -3.58
C LEU A 167 24.96 4.50 -3.18
N LEU A 168 23.69 4.10 -3.27
CA LEU A 168 22.59 4.83 -2.63
C LEU A 168 22.64 4.53 -1.13
N HIS A 169 23.13 5.47 -0.32
CA HIS A 169 22.92 5.45 1.12
C HIS A 169 21.42 5.56 1.43
N THR A 170 20.71 4.42 1.47
CA THR A 170 19.31 4.34 1.88
C THR A 170 19.22 4.11 3.39
N SER A 171 19.61 5.11 4.17
CA SER A 171 19.28 5.13 5.59
C SER A 171 17.84 5.63 5.81
N SER A 172 16.87 4.74 5.69
CA SER A 172 15.67 4.70 6.55
C SER A 172 14.80 3.49 6.18
N TYR A 173 14.59 2.62 7.15
CA TYR A 173 13.82 1.36 7.07
C TYR A 173 12.33 1.55 6.68
N LYS A 174 11.87 2.79 6.47
CA LYS A 174 10.50 3.13 6.04
C LYS A 174 10.38 3.56 4.57
N ASP A 175 11.50 3.72 3.84
CA ASP A 175 11.49 4.18 2.44
C ASP A 175 11.68 3.07 1.39
N ILE A 176 11.95 1.82 1.82
CA ILE A 176 11.80 0.62 0.97
C ILE A 176 10.38 0.58 0.37
N ASP A 177 9.39 1.03 1.13
CA ASP A 177 7.98 1.09 0.76
C ASP A 177 7.64 2.02 -0.43
N ARG A 178 8.50 3.00 -0.75
CA ARG A 178 8.27 3.95 -1.87
C ARG A 178 9.06 3.65 -3.13
N ILE A 179 10.25 3.07 -3.01
CA ILE A 179 11.09 2.71 -4.17
C ILE A 179 10.57 1.41 -4.80
N ASN A 180 10.05 0.51 -3.97
CA ASN A 180 9.37 -0.71 -4.39
C ASN A 180 7.84 -0.53 -4.41
N ILE A 181 7.24 0.59 -4.85
CA ILE A 181 5.76 0.62 -4.91
C ILE A 181 5.25 -0.46 -5.87
N SER A 182 5.92 -0.71 -7.00
CA SER A 182 5.60 -1.84 -7.87
C SER A 182 5.86 -3.17 -7.17
N ALA A 183 7.07 -3.42 -6.65
CA ALA A 183 7.37 -4.70 -6.02
C ALA A 183 6.61 -4.94 -4.70
N LYS A 184 6.23 -3.90 -3.97
CA LYS A 184 5.36 -3.92 -2.78
C LYS A 184 3.92 -4.12 -3.19
N TYR A 185 3.40 -3.49 -4.25
CA TYR A 185 2.06 -3.82 -4.76
C TYR A 185 2.02 -5.23 -5.35
N THR A 186 3.08 -5.69 -6.02
CA THR A 186 3.18 -7.06 -6.55
C THR A 186 3.33 -8.04 -5.40
N TYR A 187 4.15 -7.74 -4.39
CA TYR A 187 4.28 -8.53 -3.16
C TYR A 187 2.97 -8.56 -2.37
N ASP A 188 2.28 -7.42 -2.22
CA ASP A 188 0.96 -7.31 -1.56
C ASP A 188 -0.13 -8.05 -2.37
N ARG A 189 -0.09 -8.00 -3.71
CA ARG A 189 -0.98 -8.80 -4.58
C ARG A 189 -0.69 -10.30 -4.46
N LYS A 190 0.57 -10.70 -4.44
CA LYS A 190 1.00 -12.12 -4.31
C LYS A 190 0.65 -12.67 -2.94
N VAL A 191 0.84 -11.87 -1.88
CA VAL A 191 0.38 -12.19 -0.52
C VAL A 191 -1.14 -12.34 -0.50
N HIS A 192 -1.88 -11.37 -1.05
CA HIS A 192 -3.34 -11.46 -1.11
C HIS A 192 -3.83 -12.65 -1.95
N PHE A 193 -3.11 -13.02 -3.02
CA PHE A 193 -3.41 -14.20 -3.81
C PHE A 193 -3.15 -15.50 -3.04
N ARG A 194 -2.05 -15.57 -2.27
CA ARG A 194 -1.80 -16.66 -1.32
C ARG A 194 -2.91 -16.76 -0.27
N ASP A 195 -3.40 -15.64 0.24
CA ASP A 195 -4.54 -15.62 1.16
C ASP A 195 -5.81 -16.16 0.50
N CYS A 196 -6.06 -15.82 -0.78
CA CYS A 196 -7.18 -16.36 -1.54
C CYS A 196 -7.08 -17.89 -1.70
N ILE A 197 -5.87 -18.42 -1.95
CA ILE A 197 -5.62 -19.87 -1.99
C ILE A 197 -5.87 -20.50 -0.62
N ASN A 198 -5.41 -19.90 0.45
CA ASN A 198 -5.67 -20.38 1.81
C ASN A 198 -7.17 -20.36 2.15
N GLN A 199 -7.90 -19.32 1.73
CA GLN A 199 -9.35 -19.20 1.87
C GLN A 199 -10.09 -20.29 1.09
N TYR A 200 -9.66 -20.59 -0.15
CA TYR A 200 -10.23 -21.67 -0.97
C TYR A 200 -10.09 -23.03 -0.29
N GLN A 201 -8.90 -23.32 0.23
CA GLN A 201 -8.59 -24.58 0.92
C GLN A 201 -9.06 -24.63 2.38
N GLY A 202 -9.64 -23.55 2.90
CA GLY A 202 -10.00 -23.41 4.31
C GLY A 202 -8.81 -23.50 5.29
N LYS A 203 -7.59 -23.25 4.81
CA LYS A 203 -6.32 -23.25 5.57
C LYS A 203 -5.98 -21.86 6.16
N GLN A 204 -6.90 -20.90 6.08
CA GLN A 204 -6.68 -19.54 6.59
C GLN A 204 -6.58 -19.49 8.13
N ASN A 205 -5.69 -18.64 8.64
CA ASN A 205 -5.52 -18.43 10.08
C ASN A 205 -6.55 -17.41 10.61
N SER A 206 -7.80 -17.87 10.79
CA SER A 206 -8.93 -17.04 11.20
C SER A 206 -9.59 -17.62 12.45
N THR A 207 -9.83 -16.76 13.45
CA THR A 207 -10.59 -17.11 14.66
C THR A 207 -12.01 -16.58 14.51
N ILE A 208 -12.98 -17.48 14.38
CA ILE A 208 -14.39 -17.13 14.18
C ILE A 208 -15.12 -17.26 15.51
N ASP A 209 -15.84 -16.21 15.89
CA ASP A 209 -16.58 -16.15 17.15
C ASP A 209 -17.65 -17.28 17.21
N PRO A 210 -17.73 -18.06 18.31
CA PRO A 210 -18.76 -19.08 18.51
C PRO A 210 -20.21 -18.60 18.27
N ASN A 211 -20.50 -17.31 18.50
CA ASN A 211 -21.79 -16.71 18.25
C ASN A 211 -22.19 -16.77 16.78
N VAL A 212 -21.24 -16.65 15.84
CA VAL A 212 -21.51 -16.74 14.40
C VAL A 212 -22.09 -18.11 14.05
N TYR A 213 -21.49 -19.19 14.56
CA TYR A 213 -22.02 -20.55 14.35
C TYR A 213 -23.37 -20.76 15.02
N THR A 214 -23.57 -20.16 16.19
CA THR A 214 -24.85 -20.27 16.92
C THR A 214 -25.97 -19.59 16.13
N SER A 215 -25.74 -18.37 15.65
CA SER A 215 -26.69 -17.63 14.82
C SER A 215 -26.96 -18.36 13.49
N LEU A 216 -25.92 -18.90 12.84
CA LEU A 216 -26.09 -19.70 11.61
C LEU A 216 -26.92 -20.96 11.85
N LEU A 217 -26.65 -21.70 12.93
CA LEU A 217 -27.45 -22.88 13.31
C LEU A 217 -28.90 -22.53 13.57
N GLU A 218 -29.17 -21.37 14.17
CA GLU A 218 -30.55 -20.91 14.37
C GLU A 218 -31.25 -20.62 13.04
N GLN A 219 -30.57 -19.97 12.09
CA GLN A 219 -31.12 -19.75 10.75
C GLN A 219 -31.36 -21.07 10.00
N PHE A 220 -30.40 -21.99 10.01
CA PHE A 220 -30.58 -23.31 9.41
C PHE A 220 -31.77 -24.06 10.01
N ARG A 221 -32.01 -23.92 11.32
CA ARG A 221 -33.18 -24.50 11.99
C ARG A 221 -34.49 -23.84 11.53
N LYS A 222 -34.53 -22.51 11.44
CA LYS A 222 -35.71 -21.74 10.99
C LYS A 222 -36.11 -22.10 9.56
N HIS A 223 -35.14 -22.42 8.72
CA HIS A 223 -35.34 -22.80 7.31
C HIS A 223 -35.42 -24.32 7.09
N TYR A 224 -35.56 -25.13 8.15
CA TYR A 224 -35.69 -26.59 8.07
C TYR A 224 -34.54 -27.31 7.32
N LEU A 225 -33.32 -26.76 7.36
CA LEU A 225 -32.15 -27.30 6.67
C LEU A 225 -31.35 -28.31 7.52
N LEU A 226 -31.64 -28.39 8.83
CA LEU A 226 -30.97 -29.31 9.74
C LEU A 226 -31.63 -30.69 9.73
N VAL A 227 -30.82 -31.75 9.80
CA VAL A 227 -31.28 -33.14 9.81
C VAL A 227 -31.32 -33.70 11.24
N GLY A 228 -32.41 -34.38 11.60
CA GLY A 228 -32.55 -35.01 12.92
C GLY A 228 -32.84 -34.02 14.05
N ASN A 229 -32.40 -34.34 15.27
CA ASN A 229 -32.71 -33.56 16.47
C ASN A 229 -31.43 -33.04 17.14
N LYS A 230 -31.55 -32.38 18.31
CA LYS A 230 -30.40 -31.82 19.03
C LYS A 230 -29.39 -32.87 19.51
N LYS A 231 -29.78 -34.15 19.61
CA LYS A 231 -28.92 -35.27 20.00
C LYS A 231 -28.14 -35.85 18.82
N THR A 232 -28.52 -35.54 17.58
CA THR A 232 -27.78 -35.94 16.38
C THR A 232 -26.42 -35.24 16.35
N PRO A 233 -25.32 -35.95 16.01
CA PRO A 233 -24.00 -35.35 15.85
C PRO A 233 -24.03 -34.12 14.93
N LYS A 234 -23.23 -33.09 15.23
CA LYS A 234 -23.23 -31.81 14.50
C LYS A 234 -23.02 -31.99 13.00
N GLU A 235 -22.06 -32.84 12.63
CA GLU A 235 -21.69 -33.12 11.23
C GLU A 235 -22.84 -33.74 10.45
N GLU A 236 -23.53 -34.70 11.06
CA GLU A 236 -24.71 -35.34 10.46
C GLU A 236 -25.90 -34.37 10.39
N ARG A 237 -26.10 -33.58 11.44
CA ARG A 237 -27.15 -32.56 11.51
C ARG A 237 -26.98 -31.48 10.43
N CYS A 238 -25.75 -31.15 10.05
CA CYS A 238 -25.43 -30.15 9.05
C CYS A 238 -25.09 -30.74 7.67
N LYS A 239 -25.35 -32.03 7.43
CA LYS A 239 -24.93 -32.74 6.20
C LYS A 239 -25.42 -32.08 4.90
N ASN A 240 -26.59 -31.46 4.92
CA ASN A 240 -27.22 -30.81 3.76
C ASN A 240 -26.87 -29.32 3.61
N ILE A 241 -26.06 -28.77 4.53
CA ILE A 241 -25.64 -27.38 4.45
C ILE A 241 -24.60 -27.20 3.35
N THR A 242 -24.84 -26.20 2.49
CA THR A 242 -23.96 -25.82 1.38
C THR A 242 -23.29 -24.48 1.68
N LYS A 243 -22.29 -24.11 0.87
CA LYS A 243 -21.56 -22.86 1.01
C LYS A 243 -22.46 -21.66 0.69
N GLU A 244 -23.37 -21.81 -0.26
CA GLU A 244 -24.37 -20.81 -0.62
C GLU A 244 -25.32 -20.51 0.55
N HIS A 245 -25.78 -21.55 1.27
CA HIS A 245 -26.59 -21.36 2.48
C HIS A 245 -25.85 -20.55 3.54
N ILE A 246 -24.56 -20.88 3.78
CA ILE A 246 -23.73 -20.13 4.74
C ILE A 246 -23.58 -18.67 4.29
N HIS A 247 -23.23 -18.44 3.02
CA HIS A 247 -23.05 -17.09 2.49
C HIS A 247 -24.34 -16.26 2.56
N LEU A 248 -25.49 -16.87 2.28
CA LEU A 248 -26.81 -16.24 2.37
C LEU A 248 -27.09 -15.77 3.80
N PHE A 249 -26.99 -16.65 4.80
CA PHE A 249 -27.32 -16.29 6.17
C PHE A 249 -26.27 -15.39 6.83
N LEU A 250 -24.99 -15.49 6.45
CA LEU A 250 -23.99 -14.49 6.87
C LEU A 250 -24.38 -13.10 6.39
N LYS A 251 -24.98 -12.97 5.19
CA LYS A 251 -25.45 -11.70 4.66
C LYS A 251 -26.69 -11.19 5.39
N GLU A 252 -27.65 -12.06 5.66
CA GLU A 252 -28.87 -11.71 6.41
C GLU A 252 -28.59 -11.31 7.85
N LEU A 253 -27.59 -11.92 8.48
CA LEU A 253 -27.14 -11.61 9.84
C LEU A 253 -26.12 -10.44 9.90
N GLU A 254 -25.82 -9.82 8.75
CA GLU A 254 -24.85 -8.72 8.62
C GLU A 254 -23.41 -9.04 9.07
N TYR A 255 -23.03 -10.33 9.07
CA TYR A 255 -21.69 -10.81 9.39
C TYR A 255 -20.69 -10.64 8.22
N THR A 256 -20.53 -9.39 7.78
CA THR A 256 -19.70 -8.98 6.63
C THR A 256 -18.24 -9.43 6.73
N LYS A 257 -17.68 -9.43 7.95
CA LYS A 257 -16.29 -9.87 8.23
C LYS A 257 -16.05 -11.36 7.96
N HIS A 258 -17.11 -12.16 7.86
CA HIS A 258 -17.01 -13.61 7.70
C HIS A 258 -17.29 -14.10 6.27
N TYR A 259 -17.49 -13.20 5.31
CA TYR A 259 -17.75 -13.60 3.91
C TYR A 259 -16.58 -14.36 3.27
N GLU A 260 -15.35 -14.00 3.61
CA GLU A 260 -14.15 -14.73 3.18
C GLU A 260 -13.93 -16.06 3.91
N ASN A 261 -14.68 -16.28 5.00
CA ASN A 261 -14.57 -17.44 5.87
C ASN A 261 -15.56 -18.55 5.51
N VAL A 262 -16.33 -18.43 4.41
CA VAL A 262 -17.39 -19.38 4.03
C VAL A 262 -16.88 -20.82 3.92
N ASN A 263 -15.74 -21.05 3.25
CA ASN A 263 -15.16 -22.39 3.12
C ASN A 263 -14.75 -23.00 4.47
N LEU A 264 -14.15 -22.18 5.35
CA LEU A 264 -13.74 -22.60 6.68
C LEU A 264 -14.94 -22.93 7.57
N ILE A 265 -15.96 -22.06 7.57
CA ILE A 265 -17.21 -22.27 8.32
C ILE A 265 -17.89 -23.55 7.83
N HIS A 266 -17.98 -23.75 6.51
CA HIS A 266 -18.59 -24.94 5.93
C HIS A 266 -17.90 -26.22 6.40
N TYR A 267 -16.58 -26.23 6.38
CA TYR A 267 -15.78 -27.35 6.90
C TYR A 267 -16.05 -27.61 8.38
N GLN A 268 -15.96 -26.58 9.24
CA GLN A 268 -16.15 -26.73 10.69
C GLN A 268 -17.59 -27.07 11.10
N MET A 269 -18.58 -26.80 10.25
CA MET A 269 -19.97 -27.15 10.50
C MET A 269 -20.32 -28.56 10.02
N THR A 270 -19.82 -28.97 8.86
CA THR A 270 -20.24 -30.20 8.18
C THR A 270 -19.21 -31.32 8.26
N GLY A 271 -17.96 -31.03 8.63
CA GLY A 271 -16.84 -31.96 8.56
C GLY A 271 -16.31 -32.22 7.15
N LYS A 272 -16.97 -31.69 6.10
CA LYS A 272 -16.57 -31.86 4.70
C LYS A 272 -15.33 -31.03 4.42
N LYS A 273 -14.19 -31.70 4.21
CA LYS A 273 -12.92 -31.02 3.92
C LYS A 273 -13.04 -30.19 2.64
N PRO A 274 -12.50 -28.95 2.64
CA PRO A 274 -12.35 -28.18 1.41
C PRO A 274 -11.42 -28.90 0.43
N ASP A 275 -11.48 -28.45 -0.81
CA ASP A 275 -10.64 -28.95 -1.88
C ASP A 275 -9.16 -28.59 -1.65
N ASP A 276 -8.25 -29.49 -2.03
CA ASP A 276 -6.82 -29.39 -1.75
C ASP A 276 -6.04 -29.17 -3.06
N ILE A 277 -5.46 -27.98 -3.19
CA ILE A 277 -4.74 -27.53 -4.40
C ILE A 277 -3.25 -27.29 -4.11
N THR A 278 -2.72 -27.81 -3.01
CA THR A 278 -1.30 -27.64 -2.66
C THR A 278 -0.34 -28.10 -3.76
N TYR A 279 -0.72 -29.08 -4.57
CA TYR A 279 0.06 -29.55 -5.73
C TYR A 279 0.10 -28.56 -6.93
N LEU A 280 -0.73 -27.52 -6.91
CA LEU A 280 -0.78 -26.43 -7.90
C LEU A 280 -0.27 -25.11 -7.34
N GLU A 281 -0.11 -24.96 -6.03
CA GLU A 281 0.17 -23.66 -5.36
C GLU A 281 1.34 -22.90 -5.99
N ASP A 282 2.52 -23.52 -6.12
CA ASP A 282 3.70 -22.86 -6.67
C ASP A 282 3.48 -22.40 -8.12
N ARG A 283 2.87 -23.26 -8.94
CA ARG A 283 2.52 -22.96 -10.34
C ARG A 283 1.50 -21.82 -10.44
N LEU A 284 0.50 -21.81 -9.57
CA LEU A 284 -0.51 -20.75 -9.51
C LEU A 284 0.13 -19.40 -9.13
N LEU A 285 1.08 -19.41 -8.19
CA LEU A 285 1.80 -18.20 -7.76
C LEU A 285 2.68 -17.64 -8.89
N ASP A 286 3.37 -18.49 -9.63
CA ASP A 286 4.22 -18.07 -10.76
C ASP A 286 3.39 -17.53 -11.93
N ASP A 287 2.28 -18.18 -12.26
CA ASP A 287 1.34 -17.70 -13.27
C ASP A 287 0.69 -16.37 -12.83
N PHE A 288 0.39 -16.21 -11.54
CA PHE A 288 -0.17 -14.99 -11.00
C PHE A 288 0.79 -13.80 -11.11
N ASP A 289 2.08 -14.00 -10.83
CA ASP A 289 3.11 -12.97 -11.02
C ASP A 289 3.19 -12.56 -12.50
N THR A 290 3.26 -13.54 -13.40
CA THR A 290 3.25 -13.31 -14.85
C THR A 290 2.01 -12.54 -15.30
N LEU A 291 0.83 -12.93 -14.81
CA LEU A 291 -0.44 -12.28 -15.15
C LEU A 291 -0.50 -10.85 -14.62
N THR A 292 0.04 -10.61 -13.43
CA THR A 292 0.10 -9.27 -12.81
C THR A 292 0.99 -8.33 -13.62
N ASP A 293 2.15 -8.83 -14.08
CA ASP A 293 3.06 -8.08 -14.94
C ASP A 293 2.44 -7.77 -16.30
N LEU A 294 1.76 -8.74 -16.92
CA LEU A 294 1.02 -8.54 -18.17
C LEU A 294 -0.09 -7.49 -18.00
N TYR A 295 -0.84 -7.57 -16.90
CA TYR A 295 -1.90 -6.61 -16.58
C TYR A 295 -1.33 -5.19 -16.45
N ASP A 296 -0.26 -5.01 -15.66
CA ASP A 296 0.35 -3.71 -15.45
C ASP A 296 0.95 -3.14 -16.77
N LYS A 297 1.56 -3.98 -17.61
CA LYS A 297 2.06 -3.57 -18.94
C LYS A 297 0.94 -3.10 -19.87
N LYS A 298 -0.18 -3.82 -19.94
CA LYS A 298 -1.27 -3.55 -20.89
C LYS A 298 -2.22 -2.44 -20.47
N PHE A 299 -2.52 -2.32 -19.18
CA PHE A 299 -3.63 -1.50 -18.71
C PHE A 299 -3.21 -0.26 -17.90
N LYS A 300 -2.03 -0.26 -17.25
CA LYS A 300 -1.64 0.84 -16.35
C LYS A 300 -1.21 2.13 -17.06
N ASN A 301 -0.74 2.02 -18.31
CA ASN A 301 -0.19 3.15 -19.08
C ASN A 301 -1.07 3.56 -20.29
N LYS A 302 -2.27 3.01 -20.44
CA LYS A 302 -3.16 3.32 -21.58
C LYS A 302 -4.05 4.55 -21.30
N PRO A 303 -4.13 5.52 -22.22
CA PRO A 303 -5.10 6.61 -22.12
C PRO A 303 -6.53 6.06 -22.20
N GLY A 304 -7.40 6.47 -21.26
CA GLY A 304 -8.80 6.02 -21.18
C GLY A 304 -9.08 4.91 -20.15
N PHE A 305 -8.05 4.39 -19.47
CA PHE A 305 -8.22 3.39 -18.41
C PHE A 305 -8.08 4.04 -17.02
N ASP A 306 -9.20 4.46 -16.44
CA ASP A 306 -9.22 5.20 -15.17
C ASP A 306 -9.05 4.31 -13.91
N ARG A 307 -9.04 2.98 -14.07
CA ARG A 307 -8.94 2.05 -12.94
C ARG A 307 -7.49 1.73 -12.59
N LYS A 308 -7.12 2.06 -11.34
CA LYS A 308 -5.79 1.80 -10.76
C LYS A 308 -5.65 0.42 -10.10
N ASN A 309 -6.77 -0.26 -9.82
CA ASN A 309 -6.80 -1.48 -9.03
C ASN A 309 -6.84 -2.73 -9.92
N PHE A 310 -6.08 -3.75 -9.51
CA PHE A 310 -6.09 -5.07 -10.13
C PHE A 310 -7.48 -5.71 -10.09
N ILE A 311 -7.71 -6.66 -11.00
CA ILE A 311 -8.96 -7.43 -11.04
C ILE A 311 -9.14 -8.28 -9.78
N ASN A 312 -10.36 -8.77 -9.51
CA ASN A 312 -10.65 -9.52 -8.29
C ASN A 312 -9.78 -10.79 -8.24
N THR A 313 -8.98 -10.92 -7.17
CA THR A 313 -8.01 -11.99 -6.98
C THR A 313 -8.64 -13.38 -6.84
N GLN A 314 -9.79 -13.51 -6.19
CA GLN A 314 -10.57 -14.76 -6.12
C GLN A 314 -11.07 -15.19 -7.51
N TYR A 315 -11.44 -14.23 -8.35
CA TYR A 315 -11.81 -14.51 -9.75
C TYR A 315 -10.60 -14.95 -10.58
N VAL A 316 -9.42 -14.36 -10.36
CA VAL A 316 -8.18 -14.79 -11.03
C VAL A 316 -7.81 -16.22 -10.61
N LEU A 317 -7.94 -16.57 -9.32
CA LEU A 317 -7.71 -17.93 -8.84
C LEU A 317 -8.63 -18.94 -9.54
N TYR A 318 -9.92 -18.63 -9.65
CA TYR A 318 -10.87 -19.47 -10.39
C TYR A 318 -10.44 -19.72 -11.84
N GLN A 319 -10.04 -18.66 -12.56
CA GLN A 319 -9.58 -18.78 -13.94
C GLN A 319 -8.28 -19.59 -14.09
N LEU A 320 -7.34 -19.42 -13.16
CA LEU A 320 -6.09 -20.21 -13.15
C LEU A 320 -6.36 -21.70 -12.86
N LEU A 321 -7.27 -22.03 -11.94
CA LEU A 321 -7.65 -23.42 -11.67
C LEU A 321 -8.30 -24.07 -12.90
N LEU A 322 -9.16 -23.34 -13.61
CA LEU A 322 -9.72 -23.82 -14.88
C LEU A 322 -8.64 -24.04 -15.95
N ARG A 323 -7.62 -23.17 -16.04
CA ARG A 323 -6.47 -23.34 -16.94
C ARG A 323 -5.73 -24.65 -16.67
N TYR A 324 -5.53 -25.00 -15.40
CA TYR A 324 -4.92 -26.28 -14.99
C TYR A 324 -5.87 -27.49 -15.06
N ARG A 325 -7.10 -27.31 -15.58
CA ARG A 325 -8.15 -28.34 -15.63
C ARG A 325 -8.50 -28.92 -14.26
N HIS A 326 -8.29 -28.14 -13.21
CA HIS A 326 -8.65 -28.55 -11.86
C HIS A 326 -10.17 -28.37 -11.64
N PRO A 327 -10.89 -29.40 -11.19
CA PRO A 327 -12.33 -29.31 -11.00
C PRO A 327 -12.66 -28.44 -9.78
N CYS A 328 -13.20 -27.24 -10.02
CA CYS A 328 -13.64 -26.33 -8.95
C CYS A 328 -15.07 -25.83 -9.19
N LYS A 329 -15.82 -25.55 -8.12
CA LYS A 329 -17.16 -24.96 -8.23
C LYS A 329 -17.08 -23.46 -8.02
N LYS A 330 -17.92 -22.71 -8.73
CA LYS A 330 -17.96 -21.25 -8.59
C LYS A 330 -18.30 -20.79 -7.17
N ASP A 331 -19.08 -21.60 -6.45
CA ASP A 331 -19.53 -21.29 -5.08
C ASP A 331 -18.40 -21.39 -4.04
N ASP A 332 -17.25 -21.96 -4.42
CA ASP A 332 -16.05 -22.01 -3.59
C ASP A 332 -15.32 -20.65 -3.52
N PHE A 333 -15.73 -19.70 -4.37
CA PHE A 333 -15.08 -18.40 -4.54
C PHE A 333 -16.04 -17.26 -4.20
N THR A 334 -15.54 -16.26 -3.45
CA THR A 334 -16.28 -15.03 -3.17
C THR A 334 -16.19 -14.05 -4.36
N ILE A 335 -16.82 -14.38 -5.49
CA ILE A 335 -16.76 -13.57 -6.73
C ILE A 335 -17.83 -12.46 -6.68
N LEU A 336 -17.43 -11.24 -7.08
CA LEU A 336 -18.30 -10.05 -7.12
C LEU A 336 -19.52 -10.25 -8.03
N LYS A 337 -20.68 -9.71 -7.61
CA LYS A 337 -22.02 -10.03 -8.14
C LYS A 337 -22.54 -9.10 -9.26
N THR A 338 -21.97 -7.92 -9.50
CA THR A 338 -22.56 -6.98 -10.46
C THR A 338 -22.14 -7.29 -11.90
N VAL A 339 -23.13 -7.35 -12.80
CA VAL A 339 -22.97 -7.73 -14.23
C VAL A 339 -21.87 -6.92 -14.92
N ASP A 340 -21.86 -5.60 -14.73
CA ASP A 340 -20.87 -4.70 -15.37
C ASP A 340 -19.43 -4.95 -14.90
N ARG A 341 -19.26 -5.30 -13.61
CA ARG A 341 -17.93 -5.65 -13.09
C ARG A 341 -17.48 -6.98 -13.64
N LYS A 342 -18.40 -7.96 -13.71
CA LYS A 342 -18.11 -9.29 -14.25
C LYS A 342 -17.67 -9.22 -15.71
N SER A 343 -18.42 -8.52 -16.58
CA SER A 343 -18.05 -8.38 -18.00
C SER A 343 -16.65 -7.81 -18.17
N PHE A 344 -16.32 -6.76 -17.41
CA PHE A 344 -14.98 -6.18 -17.43
C PHE A 344 -13.90 -7.14 -16.95
N HIS A 345 -14.15 -7.92 -15.88
CA HIS A 345 -13.22 -8.92 -15.40
C HIS A 345 -12.99 -10.02 -16.45
N ASP A 346 -14.06 -10.46 -17.12
CA ASP A 346 -14.01 -11.44 -18.19
C ASP A 346 -13.18 -10.90 -19.39
N ASP A 347 -13.38 -9.65 -19.80
CA ASP A 347 -12.64 -9.01 -20.91
C ASP A 347 -11.14 -8.86 -20.60
N VAL A 348 -10.82 -8.38 -19.40
CA VAL A 348 -9.42 -8.22 -18.95
C VAL A 348 -8.75 -9.59 -18.84
N ALA A 349 -9.42 -10.55 -18.19
CA ALA A 349 -8.88 -11.89 -18.03
C ALA A 349 -8.64 -12.51 -19.41
N LYS A 350 -9.61 -12.47 -20.32
CA LYS A 350 -9.44 -12.99 -21.68
C LYS A 350 -8.17 -12.47 -22.34
N ILE A 351 -7.96 -11.14 -22.32
CA ILE A 351 -6.77 -10.51 -22.91
C ILE A 351 -5.46 -10.96 -22.25
N CYS A 352 -5.44 -11.09 -20.91
CA CYS A 352 -4.25 -11.51 -20.18
C CYS A 352 -3.96 -13.02 -20.34
N PHE A 353 -4.99 -13.86 -20.28
CA PHE A 353 -4.86 -15.32 -20.37
C PHE A 353 -4.56 -15.80 -21.79
N GLU A 354 -5.05 -15.11 -22.83
CA GLU A 354 -4.64 -15.36 -24.23
C GLU A 354 -3.13 -15.21 -24.40
N GLU A 355 -2.52 -14.19 -23.79
CA GLU A 355 -1.07 -13.95 -23.87
C GLU A 355 -0.26 -14.82 -22.90
N LEU A 356 -0.84 -15.20 -21.76
CA LEU A 356 -0.20 -16.18 -20.86
C LEU A 356 -0.17 -17.59 -21.49
N ASN A 357 -1.13 -17.91 -22.37
CA ASN A 357 -1.11 -19.13 -23.18
C ASN A 357 -0.05 -19.10 -24.28
N THR A 358 0.34 -17.93 -24.80
CA THR A 358 1.39 -17.83 -25.83
C THR A 358 2.80 -17.87 -25.23
N LEU A 359 2.98 -17.44 -23.98
CA LEU A 359 4.28 -17.40 -23.29
C LEU A 359 4.66 -18.72 -22.59
N ALA A 360 3.69 -19.50 -22.13
CA ALA A 360 3.92 -20.78 -21.48
C ALA A 360 3.05 -21.87 -22.14
N PRO A 361 3.58 -22.59 -23.15
CA PRO A 361 2.89 -23.72 -23.75
C PRO A 361 3.00 -24.93 -22.82
N THR A 362 2.39 -24.86 -21.64
CA THR A 362 2.11 -26.07 -20.87
C THR A 362 1.07 -26.85 -21.66
N GLY A 363 1.52 -27.95 -22.28
CA GLY A 363 0.82 -28.71 -23.31
C GLY A 363 -0.68 -28.90 -23.03
N GLY A 364 -1.48 -28.42 -23.98
CA GLY A 364 -2.91 -28.59 -23.95
C GLY A 364 -3.61 -27.43 -24.64
N CYS A 365 -3.67 -27.51 -25.97
CA CYS A 365 -4.66 -26.78 -26.76
C CYS A 365 -6.01 -26.78 -26.03
N LEU A 366 -6.58 -25.60 -25.79
CA LEU A 366 -8.03 -25.44 -25.63
C LEU A 366 -8.57 -24.85 -26.94
N PHE A 367 -8.25 -25.55 -28.03
CA PHE A 367 -9.26 -25.89 -29.01
C PHE A 367 -9.41 -27.41 -28.99
N ILE A 368 -10.57 -27.87 -29.48
CA ILE A 368 -11.05 -29.26 -29.66
C ILE A 368 -12.11 -29.60 -28.59
N GLU A 369 -13.40 -29.79 -28.88
CA GLU A 369 -14.12 -30.01 -30.14
C GLU A 369 -15.63 -29.72 -29.97
N GLY A 370 -16.25 -29.03 -30.93
CA GLY A 370 -17.60 -29.38 -31.38
C GLY A 370 -18.83 -28.98 -30.56
N LYS A 371 -19.01 -27.70 -30.22
CA LYS A 371 -20.19 -26.88 -30.61
C LYS A 371 -20.24 -25.56 -29.86
N GLN A 372 -20.55 -24.53 -30.65
CA GLN A 372 -20.78 -23.12 -30.30
C GLN A 372 -19.52 -22.29 -30.10
N CYS A 373 -19.03 -21.85 -31.27
CA CYS A 373 -18.56 -20.49 -31.48
C CYS A 373 -19.22 -19.51 -30.51
N TYR A 374 -18.43 -18.61 -29.94
CA TYR A 374 -18.91 -17.30 -29.53
C TYR A 374 -19.36 -16.53 -30.78
N HIS A 375 -20.50 -16.94 -31.35
CA HIS A 375 -21.41 -15.98 -31.93
C HIS A 375 -22.03 -15.20 -30.77
N LEU A 376 -22.09 -13.89 -30.94
CA LEU A 376 -23.12 -13.01 -30.39
C LEU A 376 -24.28 -13.78 -29.74
N VAL A 377 -24.27 -13.88 -28.41
CA VAL A 377 -25.50 -14.10 -27.65
C VAL A 377 -25.56 -12.99 -26.61
N THR A 378 -26.19 -11.91 -27.02
CA THR A 378 -27.19 -11.21 -26.21
C THR A 378 -28.00 -12.27 -25.45
N ILE A 379 -27.63 -12.59 -24.22
CA ILE A 379 -28.54 -13.30 -23.33
C ILE A 379 -29.45 -12.23 -22.72
N GLN A 380 -30.59 -12.02 -23.38
CA GLN A 380 -31.81 -11.58 -22.71
C GLN A 380 -32.09 -12.59 -21.59
N TRP A 381 -32.02 -12.15 -20.34
CA TRP A 381 -32.66 -12.84 -19.23
C TRP A 381 -33.97 -12.10 -18.92
N ARG A 382 -35.03 -12.49 -19.64
CA ARG A 382 -36.40 -12.39 -19.14
C ARG A 382 -36.69 -13.65 -18.32
N ASP A 383 -37.31 -13.41 -17.18
CA ASP A 383 -38.15 -14.33 -16.41
C ASP A 383 -37.49 -15.56 -15.76
N ALA A 384 -37.20 -15.42 -14.46
CA ALA A 384 -37.61 -16.39 -13.46
C ALA A 384 -37.75 -15.67 -12.11
N LEU A 385 -38.96 -15.77 -11.57
CA LEU A 385 -39.51 -15.20 -10.32
C LEU A 385 -38.67 -15.45 -9.08
#